data_AF-A0A484KMG3-F1
#
_entry.id   AF-A0A484KMG3-F1
#
_cell.length_a   1.000
_cell.length_b   1.000
_cell.length_c   1.000
_cell.angle_alpha   90.00
_cell.angle_beta   90.00
_cell.angle_gamma   90.00
#
_symmetry.space_group_name_H-M   'P 1'
#
loop_
_entity.id
_entity.type
_entity.pdbx_description
1 polymer ?
#
loop_
_entity_poly.entity_id
_entity_poly.type
_entity_poly.pdbx_seq_one_letter_code
_entity_poly.pdbx_strand_id
1 'polypeptide(L)'
;MPSPTEVKYIVKKEGSFSINSLEVTNVHWDPSQFVEENGCKEEGYNVAKCMRAVSEPLLRTHFGEDIIEKVFDKYHKNIVDSMSKGYIRYFNVTISVTKKNCNP
;
A
#
# COMPACT_ATOMS: atom_id res chain seq x y z
N MET A 1 0.84 1.20 -7.12
CA MET A 1 -0.35 0.31 -7.13
C MET A 1 -0.92 0.28 -8.53
N PRO A 2 -1.40 -0.87 -9.02
CA PRO A 2 -2.09 -0.91 -10.31
C PRO A 2 -3.34 -0.03 -10.24
N SER A 3 -3.62 0.66 -11.34
CA SER A 3 -4.81 1.48 -11.49
C SER A 3 -6.07 0.63 -11.59
N PRO A 4 -7.25 1.17 -11.24
CA PRO A 4 -8.52 0.45 -11.41
C PRO A 4 -8.74 -0.02 -12.85
N THR A 5 -8.27 0.77 -13.83
CA THR A 5 -8.36 0.45 -15.25
C THR A 5 -7.47 -0.73 -15.61
N GLU A 6 -6.23 -0.79 -15.12
CA GLU A 6 -5.32 -1.92 -15.35
C GLU A 6 -5.88 -3.21 -14.74
N VAL A 7 -6.38 -3.16 -13.50
CA VAL A 7 -6.99 -4.32 -12.83
C VAL A 7 -8.19 -4.82 -13.64
N LYS A 8 -9.10 -3.92 -14.03
CA LYS A 8 -10.28 -4.26 -14.86
C LYS A 8 -9.88 -4.85 -16.21
N TYR A 9 -8.86 -4.29 -16.84
CA TYR A 9 -8.36 -4.76 -18.13
C TYR A 9 -7.82 -6.19 -18.03
N ILE A 10 -6.96 -6.47 -17.03
CA ILE A 10 -6.35 -7.80 -16.86
C ILE A 10 -7.42 -8.86 -16.58
N VAL A 11 -8.38 -8.59 -15.69
CA VAL A 11 -9.44 -9.56 -15.37
C VAL A 11 -10.32 -9.87 -16.59
N LYS A 12 -10.65 -8.85 -17.40
CA LYS A 12 -11.39 -9.06 -18.65
C LYS A 12 -10.57 -9.83 -19.70
N LYS A 13 -9.28 -9.52 -19.81
CA LYS A 13 -8.37 -10.16 -20.75
C LYS A 13 -8.14 -11.63 -20.42
N GLU A 14 -8.02 -11.96 -19.14
CA GLU A 14 -7.85 -13.34 -18.66
C GLU A 14 -9.12 -14.17 -18.92
N GLY A 15 -10.30 -13.62 -18.63
CA GLY A 15 -11.58 -14.13 -19.13
C GLY A 15 -12.31 -15.15 -18.26
N SER A 16 -11.69 -15.72 -17.22
CA SER A 16 -12.31 -16.71 -16.32
C SER A 16 -13.34 -16.12 -15.37
N PHE A 17 -13.33 -14.80 -15.18
CA PHE A 17 -14.13 -14.13 -14.16
C PHE A 17 -15.09 -13.09 -14.75
N SER A 18 -16.28 -13.00 -14.16
CA SER A 18 -17.20 -11.88 -14.30
C SER A 18 -16.94 -10.90 -13.17
N ILE A 19 -16.89 -9.60 -13.48
CA ILE A 19 -16.67 -8.54 -12.48
C ILE A 19 -18.03 -8.16 -11.89
N ASN A 20 -18.18 -8.34 -10.58
CA ASN A 20 -19.38 -7.96 -9.83
C ASN A 20 -19.33 -6.47 -9.46
N SER A 21 -18.19 -6.02 -8.91
CA SER A 21 -17.94 -4.63 -8.55
C SER A 21 -16.46 -4.29 -8.65
N LEU A 22 -16.16 -3.00 -8.83
CA LEU A 22 -14.82 -2.42 -8.81
C LEU A 22 -14.91 -1.08 -8.08
N GLU A 23 -14.23 -0.99 -6.95
CA GLU A 23 -14.30 0.15 -6.04
C GLU A 23 -12.90 0.71 -5.78
N VAL A 24 -12.83 2.02 -5.60
CA VAL A 24 -11.60 2.72 -5.22
C VAL A 24 -11.85 3.41 -3.90
N THR A 25 -11.19 2.94 -2.85
CA THR A 25 -11.29 3.54 -1.53
C THR A 25 -10.02 4.32 -1.24
N ASN A 26 -10.19 5.60 -0.90
CA ASN A 26 -9.08 6.38 -0.37
C ASN A 26 -8.87 5.94 1.07
N VAL A 27 -7.71 5.37 1.35
CA VAL A 27 -7.24 5.22 2.71
C VAL A 27 -6.52 6.52 3.02
N HIS A 28 -7.22 7.41 3.72
CA HIS A 28 -6.49 8.40 4.50
C HIS A 28 -5.69 7.58 5.50
N TRP A 29 -4.38 7.66 5.41
CA TRP A 29 -3.52 7.00 6.38
C TRP A 29 -3.60 7.79 7.68
N ASP A 30 -4.77 7.77 8.30
CA ASP A 30 -4.99 8.23 9.66
C ASP A 30 -4.32 7.19 10.56
N PRO A 31 -3.18 7.54 11.16
CA PRO A 31 -2.36 6.62 11.95
C PRO A 31 -3.12 6.09 13.18
N SER A 32 -4.22 6.74 13.58
CA SER A 32 -5.08 6.30 14.67
C SER A 32 -5.83 4.99 14.38
N GLN A 33 -5.96 4.58 13.11
CA GLN A 33 -6.64 3.31 12.76
C GLN A 33 -5.76 2.07 12.95
N PHE A 34 -4.46 2.26 13.23
CA PHE A 34 -3.48 1.17 13.36
C PHE A 34 -2.86 1.07 14.76
N VAL A 35 -3.35 1.84 15.74
CA VAL A 35 -2.84 1.83 17.12
C VAL A 35 -4.01 1.83 18.10
N GLU A 36 -3.97 0.90 19.05
CA GLU A 36 -4.78 1.01 20.26
C GLU A 36 -4.50 2.35 20.95
N GLU A 37 -5.60 3.03 21.26
CA GLU A 37 -5.77 4.26 22.02
C GLU A 37 -4.66 4.56 23.04
N ASN A 38 -3.52 5.14 22.64
CA ASN A 38 -2.60 5.90 23.51
C ASN A 38 -1.49 6.62 22.73
N GLY A 39 -1.60 7.93 22.59
CA GLY A 39 -0.43 8.82 22.57
C GLY A 39 -0.06 9.44 21.22
N CYS A 40 -0.62 10.62 20.97
CA CYS A 40 -0.27 11.54 19.89
C CYS A 40 1.23 11.87 19.89
N LYS A 41 2.00 11.31 18.93
CA LYS A 41 3.32 11.76 18.40
C LYS A 41 4.01 10.76 17.45
N GLU A 42 3.54 9.52 17.32
CA GLU A 42 4.20 8.44 16.54
C GLU A 42 3.66 8.20 15.12
N GLU A 43 2.86 9.13 14.61
CA GLU A 43 2.08 8.97 13.39
C GLU A 43 2.90 8.62 12.14
N GLY A 44 4.02 9.30 11.92
CA GLY A 44 4.92 9.02 10.78
C GLY A 44 5.90 7.88 11.01
N TYR A 45 6.18 7.63 12.28
CA TYR A 45 7.06 6.56 12.72
C TYR A 45 6.45 5.19 12.38
N ASN A 46 5.12 5.07 12.46
CA ASN A 46 4.39 3.84 12.17
C ASN A 46 4.35 3.50 10.67
N VAL A 47 4.19 4.47 9.78
CA VAL A 47 4.19 4.23 8.31
C VAL A 47 5.59 3.81 7.83
N ALA A 48 6.61 4.52 8.30
CA ALA A 48 8.00 4.23 7.93
C ALA A 48 8.41 2.83 8.38
N LYS A 49 8.00 2.42 9.58
CA LYS A 49 8.21 1.04 10.08
C LYS A 49 7.47 -0.01 9.29
N CYS A 50 6.19 0.20 8.98
CA CYS A 50 5.40 -0.75 8.18
C CYS A 50 6.06 -0.98 6.81
N MET A 51 6.46 0.10 6.14
CA MET A 51 7.15 0.02 4.85
C MET A 51 8.54 -0.60 4.98
N ARG A 52 9.25 -0.35 6.07
CA ARG A 52 10.53 -1.02 6.38
C ARG A 52 10.36 -2.53 6.52
N ALA A 53 9.38 -2.98 7.31
CA ALA A 53 9.10 -4.40 7.49
C ALA A 53 8.83 -5.13 6.16
N VAL A 54 8.15 -4.47 5.21
CA VAL A 54 7.86 -5.05 3.88
C VAL A 54 9.06 -5.03 2.93
N SER A 55 9.85 -3.95 2.94
CA SER A 55 10.85 -3.69 1.89
C SER A 55 12.30 -3.98 2.29
N GLU A 56 12.64 -3.97 3.58
CA GLU A 56 14.01 -4.16 4.06
C GLU A 56 14.65 -5.46 3.58
N PRO A 57 13.99 -6.63 3.59
CA PRO A 57 14.60 -7.87 3.08
C PRO A 57 15.04 -7.75 1.61
N LEU A 58 14.25 -7.07 0.78
CA LEU A 58 14.55 -6.87 -0.64
C LEU A 58 15.70 -5.88 -0.83
N LEU A 59 15.68 -4.77 -0.09
CA LEU A 59 16.73 -3.75 -0.15
C LEU A 59 18.07 -4.32 0.34
N ARG A 60 18.05 -5.10 1.42
CA ARG A 60 19.22 -5.77 1.98
C ARG A 60 19.81 -6.78 1.01
N THR A 61 18.96 -7.56 0.34
CA THR A 61 19.39 -8.53 -0.67
C THR A 61 20.05 -7.86 -1.88
N HIS A 62 19.55 -6.69 -2.30
CA HIS A 62 20.04 -6.04 -3.51
C HIS A 62 21.23 -5.09 -3.27
N PHE A 63 21.25 -4.41 -2.12
CA PHE A 63 22.21 -3.34 -1.83
C PHE A 63 23.14 -3.63 -0.63
N GLY A 64 22.90 -4.69 0.12
CA GLY A 64 23.63 -5.01 1.35
C GLY A 64 23.13 -4.26 2.59
N GLU A 65 23.74 -4.57 3.72
CA GLU A 65 23.36 -4.06 5.06
C GLU A 65 23.73 -2.60 5.29
N ASP A 66 24.87 -2.18 4.74
CA ASP A 66 25.56 -0.94 5.12
C ASP A 66 24.73 0.33 4.86
N ILE A 67 23.75 0.25 3.96
CA ILE A 67 22.91 1.39 3.59
C ILE A 67 21.55 1.42 4.27
N ILE A 68 21.12 0.32 4.89
CA ILE A 68 19.73 0.10 5.30
C ILE A 68 19.27 1.17 6.28
N GLU A 69 20.05 1.41 7.35
CA GLU A 69 19.70 2.44 8.34
C GLU A 69 19.62 3.83 7.71
N LYS A 70 20.59 4.19 6.88
CA LYS A 70 20.62 5.51 6.20
C LYS A 70 19.43 5.70 5.26
N VAL A 71 19.01 4.66 4.56
CA VAL A 71 17.85 4.69 3.66
C VAL A 71 16.56 4.91 4.45
N PHE A 72 16.35 4.13 5.52
CA PHE A 72 15.12 4.22 6.31
C PHE A 72 15.04 5.49 7.16
N ASP A 73 16.16 6.02 7.64
CA ASP A 73 16.21 7.34 8.29
C ASP A 73 15.78 8.47 7.34
N LYS A 74 16.26 8.44 6.10
CA LYS A 74 15.86 9.40 5.08
C LYS A 74 14.40 9.21 4.68
N TYR A 75 13.95 7.96 4.55
CA TYR A 75 12.57 7.63 4.23
C TYR A 75 11.60 8.16 5.30
N HIS A 76 11.90 7.93 6.58
CA HIS A 76 11.11 8.43 7.70
C HIS A 76 10.95 9.94 7.66
N LYS A 77 12.04 10.70 7.47
CA LYS A 77 12.00 12.16 7.35
C LYS A 77 11.10 12.62 6.19
N ASN A 78 11.20 11.98 5.03
CA ASN A 78 10.38 12.31 3.86
C ASN A 78 8.89 12.03 4.10
N ILE A 79 8.57 10.94 4.80
CA ILE A 79 7.18 10.58 5.13
C ILE A 79 6.58 11.59 6.10
N VAL A 80 7.30 11.95 7.17
CA VAL A 80 6.86 12.97 8.13
C VAL A 80 6.58 14.30 7.44
N ASP A 81 7.50 14.77 6.58
CA ASP A 81 7.31 15.98 5.79
C ASP A 81 6.09 15.89 4.86
N SER A 82 5.92 14.77 4.15
CA SER A 82 4.80 14.58 3.21
C SER A 82 3.43 14.54 3.89
N MET A 83 3.33 13.95 5.09
CA MET A 83 2.09 13.94 5.86
C MET A 83 1.74 15.34 6.37
N SER A 84 2.73 16.10 6.87
CA SER A 84 2.50 17.46 7.35
C SER A 84 1.91 18.39 6.28
N LYS A 85 2.17 18.07 5.00
CA LYS A 85 1.64 18.78 3.84
C LYS A 85 0.34 18.18 3.28
N GLY A 86 -0.19 17.11 3.89
CA GLY A 86 -1.42 16.44 3.47
C GLY A 86 -1.33 15.67 2.15
N TYR A 87 -0.11 15.36 1.68
CA TYR A 87 0.11 14.74 0.37
C TYR A 87 -0.02 13.21 0.36
N ILE A 88 0.04 12.56 1.53
CA ILE A 88 -0.07 11.11 1.57
C ILE A 88 -1.54 10.69 1.42
N ARG A 89 -1.90 10.27 0.21
CA ARG A 89 -3.17 9.59 -0.08
C ARG A 89 -2.85 8.26 -0.76
N TYR A 90 -3.20 7.18 -0.09
CA TYR A 90 -3.19 5.86 -0.71
C TYR A 90 -4.62 5.52 -1.13
N PHE A 91 -4.74 4.83 -2.25
CA PHE A 91 -6.00 4.25 -2.66
C PHE A 91 -5.85 2.74 -2.77
N ASN A 92 -6.87 2.03 -2.31
CA ASN A 92 -7.02 0.62 -2.56
C ASN A 92 -7.97 0.43 -3.73
N VAL A 93 -7.66 -0.54 -4.58
CA VAL A 93 -8.57 -1.02 -5.62
C VAL A 93 -9.14 -2.34 -5.14
N THR A 94 -10.43 -2.34 -4.82
CA THR A 94 -11.15 -3.56 -4.43
C THR A 94 -11.95 -4.05 -5.63
N ILE A 95 -11.78 -5.32 -5.99
CA ILE A 95 -12.54 -5.94 -7.06
C ILE A 95 -13.24 -7.19 -6.55
N SER A 96 -14.55 -7.26 -6.75
CA SER A 96 -15.34 -8.47 -6.49
C SER A 96 -15.59 -9.19 -7.80
N VAL A 97 -15.30 -10.48 -7.84
CA VAL A 97 -15.41 -11.30 -9.05
C VAL A 97 -16.12 -12.62 -8.75
N THR A 98 -16.81 -13.13 -9.77
CA THR A 98 -17.41 -14.47 -9.77
C THR A 98 -16.78 -15.28 -10.88
N LYS A 99 -16.36 -16.52 -10.58
CA LYS A 99 -15.88 -17.44 -11.61
C LYS A 99 -17.00 -17.72 -12.60
N LYS A 100 -16.74 -17.60 -13.90
CA LYS A 100 -17.69 -18.02 -14.92
C LYS A 100 -17.79 -19.54 -14.91
N ASN A 101 -19.00 -20.06 -14.93
CA ASN A 101 -19.19 -21.48 -15.17
C ASN A 101 -18.86 -21.75 -16.63
N CYS A 102 -17.89 -22.64 -16.88
CA CYS A 102 -17.79 -23.30 -18.16
C CYS A 102 -18.99 -24.25 -18.24
N ASN A 103 -20.01 -23.92 -19.02
CA ASN A 103 -20.85 -25.00 -19.55
C ASN A 103 -19.95 -25.80 -20.51
N PRO A 104 -19.90 -27.14 -20.37
CA PRO A 104 -19.08 -27.99 -21.23
C PRO A 104 -19.45 -27.86 -22.71
#